data_AF-A0A536BFE6-F1
#
_entry.id   AF-A0A536BFE6-F1
#
_cell.length_a   1.000
_cell.length_b   1.000
_cell.length_c   1.000
_cell.angle_alpha   90.00
_cell.angle_beta   90.00
_cell.angle_gamma   90.00
#
_symmetry.space_group_name_H-M   'P 1'
#
loop_
_entity.id
_entity.type
_entity.pdbx_description
1 polymer ?
#
loop_
_entity_poly.entity_id
_entity_poly.type
_entity_poly.pdbx_seq_one_letter_code
_entity_poly.pdbx_strand_id
1 'polypeptide(L)'
;MLRTVSAVEQRPWLLLASVFAATVFFGFIVQAVGNVYLNWRADPIVSEYRTTLTYTSAVIGDGLLIPLANVFITSQLVAWRRRPRAAEIVGAVLGAGVVTVVVHLYQAVNALLNWTMVKPFDWSPLGYYHALFMWSELSFVFFFWGQVALVGKENPRAILSQRVAFVILCGALFLRLLFADYGYIR
;
A
#
# COMPACT_ATOMS: atom_id res chain seq x y z
N MET A 1 -19.27 0.40 -34.82
CA MET A 1 -18.27 1.48 -34.62
C MET A 1 -17.23 1.01 -33.62
N LEU A 2 -16.10 0.54 -34.13
CA LEU A 2 -14.89 0.18 -33.38
C LEU A 2 -13.97 1.39 -33.39
N ARG A 3 -13.59 1.91 -32.21
CA ARG A 3 -12.36 2.70 -31.90
C ARG A 3 -12.62 3.66 -30.74
N THR A 4 -12.75 3.11 -29.55
CA THR A 4 -12.20 3.71 -28.33
C THR A 4 -11.49 2.60 -27.57
N VAL A 5 -10.51 1.99 -28.24
CA VAL A 5 -9.41 1.33 -27.56
C VAL A 5 -8.79 2.43 -26.69
N SER A 6 -9.04 2.40 -25.39
CA SER A 6 -8.50 3.41 -24.47
C SER A 6 -6.99 3.53 -24.72
N ALA A 7 -6.44 4.75 -24.75
CA ALA A 7 -5.02 4.99 -25.06
C ALA A 7 -4.06 4.16 -24.19
N VAL A 8 -4.53 3.69 -23.03
CA VAL A 8 -3.85 2.75 -22.12
C VAL A 8 -3.51 1.40 -22.78
N GLU A 9 -4.32 0.91 -23.72
CA GLU A 9 -4.07 -0.39 -24.37
C GLU A 9 -2.85 -0.37 -25.31
N GLN A 10 -2.44 0.80 -25.83
CA GLN A 10 -1.32 0.86 -26.77
C GLN A 10 0.04 0.71 -26.07
N ARG A 11 0.12 1.00 -24.75
CA ARG A 11 1.37 1.00 -23.98
C ARG A 11 1.13 0.54 -22.54
N PRO A 12 0.87 -0.76 -22.29
CA PRO A 12 0.62 -1.28 -20.95
C PRO A 12 1.76 -0.99 -19.97
N TRP A 13 3.00 -0.91 -20.47
CA TRP A 13 4.17 -0.57 -19.65
C TRP A 13 4.11 0.86 -19.07
N LEU A 14 3.48 1.82 -19.74
CA LEU A 14 3.33 3.18 -19.19
C LEU A 14 2.43 3.19 -17.98
N LEU A 15 1.32 2.44 -18.02
CA LEU A 15 0.43 2.28 -16.87
C LEU A 15 1.18 1.65 -15.69
N LEU A 16 1.88 0.53 -15.93
CA LEU A 16 2.62 -0.17 -14.89
C LEU A 16 3.73 0.70 -14.29
N ALA A 17 4.49 1.42 -15.13
CA ALA A 17 5.52 2.34 -14.66
C ALA A 17 4.92 3.51 -13.87
N SER A 18 3.75 4.02 -14.28
CA SER A 18 3.06 5.11 -13.58
C SER A 18 2.56 4.66 -12.22
N VAL A 19 1.98 3.45 -12.13
CA VAL A 19 1.56 2.84 -10.85
C VAL A 19 2.75 2.65 -9.93
N PHE A 20 3.85 2.08 -10.44
CA PHE A 20 5.07 1.92 -9.65
C PHE A 20 5.59 3.26 -9.13
N ALA A 21 5.77 4.25 -10.01
CA ALA A 21 6.30 5.56 -9.67
C ALA A 21 5.39 6.30 -8.68
N ALA A 22 4.07 6.25 -8.88
CA ALA A 22 3.11 6.87 -7.97
C ALA A 22 3.16 6.22 -6.58
N THR A 23 3.16 4.88 -6.51
CA THR A 23 3.26 4.18 -5.21
C THR A 23 4.57 4.49 -4.51
N VAL A 24 5.72 4.46 -5.20
CA VAL A 24 7.02 4.83 -4.60
C VAL A 24 7.01 6.28 -4.11
N PHE A 25 6.47 7.19 -4.92
CA PHE A 25 6.44 8.61 -4.58
C PHE A 25 5.62 8.86 -3.31
N PHE A 26 4.38 8.37 -3.29
CA PHE A 26 3.47 8.62 -2.18
C PHE A 26 3.79 7.76 -0.95
N GLY A 27 4.22 6.51 -1.13
CA GLY A 27 4.52 5.60 -0.03
C GLY A 27 5.86 5.87 0.64
N PHE A 28 6.90 6.22 -0.13
CA PHE A 28 8.26 6.31 0.38
C PHE A 28 8.90 7.69 0.23
N ILE A 29 8.88 8.31 -0.96
CA ILE A 29 9.65 9.54 -1.21
C ILE A 29 9.17 10.69 -0.34
N VAL A 30 7.86 10.90 -0.21
CA VAL A 30 7.32 11.98 0.65
C VAL A 30 7.79 11.82 2.10
N GLN A 31 7.77 10.60 2.63
CA GLN A 31 8.26 10.30 3.97
C GLN A 31 9.79 10.47 4.07
N ALA A 32 10.56 9.98 3.09
CA ALA A 32 12.00 10.14 3.07
C ALA A 32 12.42 11.63 3.02
N VAL A 33 11.75 12.44 2.20
CA VAL A 33 11.97 13.89 2.14
C VAL A 33 11.57 14.56 3.45
N GLY A 34 10.44 14.18 4.05
CA GLY A 34 10.03 14.65 5.37
C GLY A 34 11.09 14.36 6.44
N ASN A 35 11.69 13.17 6.39
CA ASN A 35 12.79 12.79 7.28
C ASN A 35 14.03 13.67 7.08
N VAL A 36 14.47 13.88 5.85
CA VAL A 36 15.62 14.75 5.53
C VAL A 36 15.35 16.19 5.96
N TYR A 37 14.15 16.70 5.70
CA TYR A 37 13.74 18.06 6.09
C TYR A 37 13.78 18.27 7.60
N LEU A 38 13.23 17.34 8.38
CA LEU A 38 13.20 17.44 9.84
C LEU A 38 14.61 17.28 10.45
N ASN A 39 15.45 16.41 9.89
CA ASN A 39 16.87 16.32 10.25
C ASN A 39 17.61 17.64 9.99
N TRP A 40 17.39 18.25 8.83
CA TRP A 40 18.01 19.54 8.50
C TRP A 40 17.56 20.66 9.45
N ARG A 41 16.33 20.59 9.96
CA ARG A 41 15.80 21.51 10.98
C ARG A 41 16.23 21.19 12.42
N ALA A 42 16.98 20.10 12.62
CA ALA A 42 17.31 19.56 13.94
C ALA A 42 16.06 19.39 14.84
N ASP A 43 14.96 18.96 14.24
CA ASP A 43 13.70 18.75 14.96
C ASP A 43 13.85 17.57 15.95
N PRO A 44 13.49 17.72 17.23
CA PRO A 44 13.62 16.66 18.22
C PRO A 44 12.91 15.35 17.83
N ILE A 45 11.86 15.43 17.00
CA ILE A 45 11.09 14.26 16.58
C ILE A 45 11.94 13.19 15.87
N VAL A 46 12.96 13.61 15.11
CA VAL A 46 13.83 12.67 14.37
C VAL A 46 14.95 12.09 15.21
N SER A 47 15.32 12.74 16.32
CA SER A 47 16.30 12.22 17.28
C SER A 47 15.67 11.36 18.37
N GLU A 48 14.43 11.62 18.75
CA GLU A 48 13.74 10.93 19.86
C GLU A 48 12.95 9.71 19.41
N TYR A 49 12.46 9.69 18.16
CA TYR A 49 11.61 8.62 17.65
C TYR A 49 12.23 7.91 16.45
N ARG A 50 11.90 6.61 16.31
CA ARG A 50 12.20 5.88 15.08
C ARG A 50 11.45 6.51 13.90
N THR A 51 12.18 6.71 12.81
CA THR A 51 11.68 7.37 11.59
C THR A 51 11.63 6.39 10.43
N THR A 52 10.94 6.75 9.33
CA THR A 52 10.79 5.90 8.14
C THR A 52 12.10 5.27 7.67
N LEU A 53 13.22 6.00 7.63
CA LEU A 53 14.49 5.46 7.16
C LEU A 53 15.14 4.44 8.11
N THR A 54 14.61 4.29 9.33
CA THR A 54 15.07 3.30 10.33
C THR A 54 14.25 2.01 10.34
N TYR A 55 13.16 1.96 9.56
CA TYR A 55 12.30 0.78 9.44
C TYR A 55 12.63 0.06 8.14
N THR A 56 13.07 -1.20 8.25
CA THR A 56 13.34 -2.01 7.05
C THR A 56 12.07 -2.23 6.24
N SER A 57 10.94 -2.40 6.94
CA SER A 57 9.60 -2.47 6.35
C SER A 57 9.21 -1.19 5.63
N ALA A 58 9.68 -0.01 6.04
CA ALA A 58 9.36 1.22 5.32
C ALA A 58 10.27 1.40 4.09
N VAL A 59 11.58 1.16 4.23
CA VAL A 59 12.52 1.28 3.11
C VAL A 59 12.25 0.23 2.02
N ILE A 60 12.12 -1.03 2.40
CA ILE A 60 11.92 -2.13 1.45
C ILE A 60 10.42 -2.32 1.15
N GLY A 61 9.54 -2.20 2.15
CA GLY A 61 8.11 -2.36 1.94
C GLY A 61 7.54 -1.23 1.10
N ASP A 62 7.53 -0.01 1.63
CA ASP A 62 6.92 1.14 0.95
C ASP A 62 7.72 1.56 -0.30
N GLY A 63 9.05 1.43 -0.24
CA GLY A 63 9.94 1.77 -1.35
C GLY A 63 9.99 0.74 -2.49
N LEU A 64 9.62 -0.52 -2.25
CA LEU A 64 9.75 -1.58 -3.27
C LEU A 64 8.60 -2.59 -3.27
N LEU A 65 8.30 -3.27 -2.16
CA LEU A 65 7.35 -4.39 -2.15
C LEU A 65 5.91 -3.96 -2.48
N ILE A 66 5.43 -2.86 -1.89
CA ILE A 66 4.10 -2.31 -2.16
C ILE A 66 4.01 -1.81 -3.63
N PRO A 67 4.96 -1.00 -4.15
CA PRO A 67 4.99 -0.66 -5.57
C PRO A 67 4.95 -1.85 -6.51
N LEU A 68 5.74 -2.91 -6.24
CA LEU A 68 5.74 -4.13 -7.04
C LEU A 68 4.39 -4.87 -6.95
N ALA A 69 3.83 -5.00 -5.75
CA ALA A 69 2.50 -5.60 -5.57
C ALA A 69 1.46 -4.86 -6.42
N ASN A 70 1.47 -3.52 -6.42
CA ASN A 70 0.53 -2.73 -7.21
C ASN A 70 0.70 -2.90 -8.72
N VAL A 71 1.93 -3.06 -9.20
CA VAL A 71 2.20 -3.41 -10.60
C VAL A 71 1.58 -4.77 -10.95
N PHE A 72 1.78 -5.79 -10.10
CA PHE A 72 1.22 -7.13 -10.35
C PHE A 72 -0.30 -7.17 -10.24
N ILE A 73 -0.87 -6.47 -9.26
CA ILE A 73 -2.32 -6.26 -9.13
C ILE A 73 -2.86 -5.62 -10.41
N THR A 74 -2.31 -4.47 -10.80
CA THR A 74 -2.75 -3.74 -12.00
C THR A 74 -2.64 -4.60 -13.25
N SER A 75 -1.52 -5.28 -13.43
CA SER A 75 -1.29 -6.17 -14.57
C SER A 75 -2.32 -7.30 -14.61
N GLN A 76 -2.67 -7.89 -13.46
CA GLN A 76 -3.66 -8.96 -13.38
C GLN A 76 -5.09 -8.45 -13.64
N LEU A 77 -5.45 -7.28 -13.10
CA LEU A 77 -6.74 -6.63 -13.36
C LEU A 77 -6.91 -6.29 -14.85
N VAL A 78 -5.85 -5.76 -15.47
CA VAL A 78 -5.81 -5.51 -16.93
C VAL A 78 -5.93 -6.81 -17.71
N ALA A 79 -5.36 -7.92 -17.24
CA ALA A 79 -5.48 -9.21 -17.92
C ALA A 79 -6.91 -9.76 -17.88
N TRP A 80 -7.62 -9.60 -16.76
CA TRP A 80 -9.02 -10.02 -16.64
C TRP A 80 -10.00 -9.10 -17.37
N ARG A 81 -9.65 -7.81 -17.58
CA ARG A 81 -10.48 -6.83 -18.32
C ARG A 81 -11.92 -6.72 -17.80
N ARG A 82 -12.16 -7.07 -16.54
CA ARG A 82 -13.47 -6.93 -15.91
C ARG A 82 -13.82 -5.45 -15.79
N ARG A 83 -15.08 -5.14 -16.05
CA ARG A 83 -15.64 -3.81 -15.75
C ARG A 83 -16.21 -3.86 -14.33
N PRO A 84 -15.55 -3.22 -13.35
CA PRO A 84 -16.03 -3.28 -11.98
C PRO A 84 -17.36 -2.54 -11.81
N ARG A 85 -18.18 -3.04 -10.90
CA ARG A 85 -19.40 -2.34 -10.47
C ARG A 85 -19.06 -1.31 -9.39
N ALA A 86 -19.84 -0.23 -9.30
CA ALA A 86 -19.63 0.79 -8.27
C ALA A 86 -19.62 0.20 -6.84
N ALA A 87 -20.49 -0.79 -6.57
CA ALA A 87 -20.54 -1.47 -5.29
C ALA A 87 -19.23 -2.21 -4.93
N GLU A 88 -18.51 -2.74 -5.92
CA GLU A 88 -17.21 -3.41 -5.69
C GLU A 88 -16.13 -2.40 -5.28
N ILE A 89 -16.14 -1.22 -5.89
CA ILE A 89 -15.21 -0.13 -5.57
C ILE A 89 -15.54 0.45 -4.19
N VAL A 90 -16.80 0.81 -3.96
CA VAL A 90 -17.26 1.39 -2.69
C VAL A 90 -17.02 0.41 -1.53
N GLY A 91 -17.33 -0.87 -1.73
CA GLY A 91 -17.09 -1.91 -0.72
C GLY A 91 -15.61 -2.02 -0.36
N ALA A 92 -14.72 -1.96 -1.34
CA ALA A 92 -13.27 -1.98 -1.11
C ALA A 92 -12.79 -0.74 -0.34
N VAL A 93 -13.23 0.45 -0.73
CA VAL A 93 -12.85 1.73 -0.09
C VAL A 93 -13.34 1.79 1.36
N LEU A 94 -14.60 1.39 1.62
CA LEU A 94 -15.17 1.37 2.96
C LEU A 94 -14.48 0.32 3.84
N GLY A 95 -14.28 -0.90 3.32
CA GLY A 95 -13.58 -1.97 4.04
C GLY A 95 -12.17 -1.57 4.41
N ALA A 96 -11.44 -0.94 3.49
CA ALA A 96 -10.10 -0.42 3.73
C ALA A 96 -10.10 0.71 4.77
N GLY A 97 -11.11 1.58 4.76
CA GLY A 97 -11.29 2.63 5.76
C GLY A 97 -11.44 2.05 7.17
N VAL A 98 -12.29 1.04 7.33
CA VAL A 98 -12.47 0.33 8.62
C VAL A 98 -11.15 -0.26 9.10
N VAL A 99 -10.42 -0.97 8.23
CA VAL A 99 -9.13 -1.59 8.61
C VAL A 99 -8.09 -0.54 8.95
N THR A 100 -8.02 0.55 8.19
CA THR A 100 -7.11 1.67 8.48
C THR A 100 -7.38 2.21 9.88
N VAL A 101 -8.64 2.52 10.21
CA VAL A 101 -9.02 3.02 11.54
C VAL A 101 -8.65 2.01 12.63
N VAL A 102 -8.98 0.74 12.45
CA VAL A 102 -8.68 -0.32 13.44
C VAL A 102 -7.18 -0.43 13.70
N VAL A 103 -6.34 -0.42 12.66
CA VAL A 103 -4.87 -0.52 12.81
C VAL A 103 -4.29 0.72 13.51
N HIS A 104 -4.79 1.92 13.20
CA HIS A 104 -4.34 3.14 13.88
C HIS A 104 -4.79 3.19 15.35
N LEU A 105 -6.02 2.75 15.65
CA LEU A 105 -6.48 2.60 17.03
C LEU A 105 -5.64 1.55 17.78
N TYR A 106 -5.31 0.43 17.14
CA TYR A 106 -4.42 -0.57 17.71
C TYR A 106 -3.03 0.02 18.01
N GLN A 107 -2.45 0.77 17.07
CA GLN A 107 -1.18 1.49 17.26
C GLN A 107 -1.24 2.40 18.50
N ALA A 108 -2.30 3.21 18.63
CA ALA A 108 -2.50 4.14 19.73
C ALA A 108 -2.67 3.43 21.08
N VAL A 109 -3.53 2.41 21.13
CA VAL A 109 -3.82 1.65 22.36
C VAL A 109 -2.60 0.90 22.89
N ASN A 110 -1.73 0.41 21.99
CA ASN A 110 -0.52 -0.32 22.37
C ASN A 110 0.72 0.58 22.49
N ALA A 111 0.55 1.91 22.41
CA ALA A 111 1.65 2.87 22.47
C ALA A 111 2.82 2.51 21.53
N LEU A 112 2.50 2.11 20.30
CA LEU A 112 3.50 1.84 19.26
C LEU A 112 4.01 3.17 18.68
N LEU A 113 4.78 3.88 19.49
CA LEU A 113 5.26 5.24 19.22
C LEU A 113 6.32 5.25 18.14
N ASN A 114 6.23 6.24 17.26
CA ASN A 114 7.23 6.58 16.25
C ASN A 114 6.98 8.03 15.77
N TRP A 115 7.76 8.51 14.82
CA TRP A 115 7.62 9.88 14.31
C TRP A 115 6.26 10.22 13.65
N THR A 116 5.44 9.21 13.32
CA THR A 116 4.07 9.38 12.82
C THR A 116 3.03 9.50 13.95
N MET A 117 3.35 9.02 15.16
CA MET A 117 2.50 9.09 16.35
C MET A 117 3.40 9.19 17.59
N VAL A 118 3.66 10.42 18.03
CA VAL A 118 4.63 10.72 19.10
C VAL A 118 4.06 10.48 20.49
N LYS A 119 2.73 10.55 20.62
CA LYS A 119 1.97 10.21 21.83
C LYS A 119 0.72 9.42 21.43
N PRO A 120 0.18 8.56 22.32
CA PRO A 120 -1.05 7.84 22.02
C PRO A 120 -2.17 8.79 21.58
N PHE A 121 -2.84 8.46 20.47
CA PHE A 121 -3.91 9.26 19.85
C PHE A 121 -3.50 10.64 19.31
N ASP A 122 -2.20 10.92 19.20
CA ASP A 122 -1.64 12.17 18.68
C ASP A 122 -0.71 11.87 17.49
N TRP A 123 -1.29 11.92 16.29
CA TRP A 123 -0.56 11.68 15.04
C TRP A 123 0.01 12.99 14.49
N SER A 124 1.25 12.91 14.02
CA SER A 124 1.88 14.04 13.32
C SER A 124 1.23 14.25 11.94
N PRO A 125 1.48 15.39 11.26
CA PRO A 125 1.04 15.57 9.88
C PRO A 125 1.52 14.45 8.92
N LEU A 126 2.73 13.93 9.15
CA LEU A 126 3.26 12.79 8.41
C LEU A 126 2.52 11.49 8.74
N GLY A 127 2.01 11.35 9.96
CA GLY A 127 1.14 10.24 10.34
C GLY A 127 -0.23 10.28 9.67
N TYR A 128 -0.89 11.44 9.62
CA TYR A 128 -2.14 11.56 8.86
C TYR A 128 -1.93 11.32 7.37
N TYR A 129 -0.83 11.82 6.81
CA TYR A 129 -0.44 11.53 5.43
C TYR A 129 -0.26 10.02 5.19
N HIS A 130 0.50 9.35 6.06
CA HIS A 130 0.72 7.91 5.99
C HIS A 130 -0.60 7.13 6.13
N ALA A 131 -1.49 7.55 7.01
CA ALA A 131 -2.81 6.95 7.18
C ALA A 131 -3.64 7.01 5.89
N LEU A 132 -3.64 8.17 5.20
CA LEU A 132 -4.32 8.34 3.92
C LEU A 132 -3.70 7.50 2.80
N PHE A 133 -2.38 7.41 2.76
CA PHE A 133 -1.68 6.51 1.85
C PHE A 133 -2.07 5.05 2.10
N MET A 134 -2.01 4.58 3.34
CA MET A 134 -2.37 3.22 3.71
C MET A 134 -3.85 2.91 3.43
N TRP A 135 -4.75 3.88 3.62
CA TRP A 135 -6.15 3.72 3.26
C TRP A 135 -6.32 3.52 1.75
N SER A 136 -5.63 4.32 0.94
CA SER A 136 -5.65 4.22 -0.52
C SER A 136 -5.09 2.89 -0.99
N GLU A 137 -3.98 2.46 -0.40
CA GLU A 137 -3.32 1.19 -0.69
C GLU A 137 -4.21 -0.01 -0.32
N LEU A 138 -4.76 -0.03 0.89
CA LEU A 138 -5.68 -1.07 1.33
C LEU A 138 -6.95 -1.11 0.48
N SER A 139 -7.43 0.04 0.01
CA SER A 139 -8.60 0.11 -0.90
C SER A 139 -8.29 -0.63 -2.20
N PHE A 140 -7.09 -0.44 -2.75
CA PHE A 140 -6.67 -1.11 -3.98
C PHE A 140 -6.47 -2.61 -3.79
N VAL A 141 -5.83 -3.01 -2.69
CA VAL A 141 -5.64 -4.41 -2.31
C VAL A 141 -6.98 -5.12 -2.08
N PHE A 142 -7.93 -4.49 -1.37
CA PHE A 142 -9.25 -5.05 -1.11
C PHE A 142 -10.06 -5.17 -2.39
N PHE A 143 -9.98 -4.17 -3.27
CA PHE A 143 -10.60 -4.23 -4.58
C PHE A 143 -10.06 -5.42 -5.38
N PHE A 144 -8.73 -5.60 -5.42
CA PHE A 144 -8.11 -6.73 -6.09
C PHE A 144 -8.57 -8.07 -5.55
N TRP A 145 -8.54 -8.28 -4.23
CA TRP A 145 -8.99 -9.54 -3.63
C TRP A 145 -10.49 -9.79 -3.82
N GLY A 146 -11.30 -8.73 -3.86
CA GLY A 146 -12.70 -8.80 -4.29
C GLY A 146 -12.83 -9.32 -5.73
N GLN A 147 -12.02 -8.82 -6.66
CA GLN A 147 -11.99 -9.34 -8.04
C GLN A 147 -11.49 -10.78 -8.10
N VAL A 148 -10.46 -11.15 -7.32
CA VAL A 148 -9.98 -12.54 -7.21
C VAL A 148 -11.12 -13.47 -6.76
N ALA A 149 -11.90 -13.09 -5.75
CA ALA A 149 -13.01 -13.88 -5.27
C ALA A 149 -14.10 -14.08 -6.34
N LEU A 150 -14.46 -13.02 -7.05
CA LEU A 150 -15.47 -13.07 -8.12
C LEU A 150 -14.99 -13.90 -9.32
N VAL A 151 -13.76 -13.65 -9.79
CA VAL A 151 -13.16 -14.42 -10.90
C VAL A 151 -12.94 -15.87 -10.50
N GLY A 152 -12.48 -16.14 -9.28
CA GLY A 152 -12.27 -17.49 -8.78
C GLY A 152 -13.57 -18.29 -8.68
N LYS A 153 -14.68 -17.64 -8.32
CA LYS A 153 -16.01 -18.26 -8.33
C LYS A 153 -16.46 -18.67 -9.73
N GLU A 154 -16.18 -17.85 -10.74
CA GLU A 154 -16.57 -18.09 -12.13
C GLU A 154 -15.62 -19.06 -12.85
N ASN A 155 -14.30 -18.93 -12.62
CA ASN A 155 -13.25 -19.73 -13.23
C ASN A 155 -12.02 -19.84 -12.29
N PRO A 156 -11.95 -20.89 -11.46
CA PRO A 156 -10.85 -21.08 -10.50
C PRO A 156 -9.45 -21.13 -11.13
N ARG A 157 -9.32 -21.56 -12.39
CA ARG A 157 -8.00 -21.61 -13.04
C ARG A 157 -7.49 -20.23 -13.41
N ALA A 158 -8.37 -19.23 -13.56
CA ALA A 158 -7.98 -17.87 -13.94
C ALA A 158 -7.27 -17.09 -12.81
N ILE A 159 -7.38 -17.54 -11.56
CA ILE A 159 -6.66 -16.97 -10.41
C ILE A 159 -5.30 -17.62 -10.18
N LEU A 160 -5.04 -18.80 -10.78
CA LEU A 160 -3.75 -19.48 -10.75
C LEU A 160 -2.77 -18.81 -11.72
N SER A 161 -2.30 -17.62 -11.35
CA SER A 161 -1.36 -16.85 -12.14
C SER A 161 -0.11 -16.50 -11.34
N GLN A 162 1.03 -16.41 -12.03
CA GLN A 162 2.27 -15.92 -11.43
C GLN A 162 2.09 -14.52 -10.83
N ARG A 163 1.26 -13.67 -11.43
CA ARG A 163 1.00 -12.31 -10.93
C ARG A 163 0.35 -12.34 -9.55
N VAL A 164 -0.70 -13.16 -9.38
CA VAL A 164 -1.37 -13.35 -8.08
C VAL A 164 -0.38 -13.94 -7.06
N ALA A 165 0.45 -14.90 -7.47
CA ALA A 165 1.48 -15.46 -6.59
C ALA A 165 2.51 -14.41 -6.14
N PHE A 166 2.94 -13.52 -7.03
CA PHE A 166 3.84 -12.41 -6.67
C PHE A 166 3.17 -11.40 -5.74
N VAL A 167 1.88 -11.09 -5.90
CA VAL A 167 1.14 -10.25 -4.94
C VAL A 167 1.16 -10.87 -3.54
N ILE A 168 0.89 -12.18 -3.44
CA ILE A 168 0.96 -12.90 -2.17
C ILE A 168 2.37 -12.86 -1.59
N LEU A 169 3.39 -13.11 -2.41
CA LEU A 169 4.79 -13.08 -1.98
C LEU A 169 5.20 -11.70 -1.47
N CYS A 170 4.90 -10.63 -2.20
CA CYS A 170 5.17 -9.25 -1.77
C CYS A 170 4.48 -8.93 -0.46
N GLY A 171 3.19 -9.29 -0.31
CA GLY A 171 2.43 -9.08 0.92
C GLY A 171 3.00 -9.87 2.10
N ALA A 172 3.35 -11.14 1.91
CA ALA A 172 3.95 -11.98 2.95
C ALA A 172 5.33 -11.46 3.39
N LEU A 173 6.17 -11.05 2.44
CA LEU A 173 7.47 -10.43 2.74
C LEU A 173 7.29 -9.10 3.47
N PHE A 174 6.34 -8.27 3.05
CA PHE A 174 6.03 -7.00 3.72
C PHE A 174 5.61 -7.23 5.18
N LEU A 175 4.65 -8.13 5.42
CA LEU A 175 4.20 -8.48 6.77
C LEU A 175 5.34 -9.05 7.63
N ARG A 176 6.21 -9.86 7.04
CA ARG A 176 7.41 -10.36 7.73
C ARG A 176 8.31 -9.20 8.15
N LEU A 177 8.63 -8.27 7.25
CA LEU A 177 9.47 -7.12 7.57
C LEU A 177 8.83 -6.23 8.63
N LEU A 178 7.52 -5.98 8.53
CA LEU A 178 6.76 -5.19 9.49
C LEU A 178 6.81 -5.83 10.88
N PHE A 179 6.53 -7.12 10.98
CA PHE A 179 6.57 -7.82 12.26
C PHE A 179 7.98 -7.90 12.85
N ALA A 180 9.02 -8.04 12.01
CA ALA A 180 10.40 -7.99 12.47
C ALA A 180 10.78 -6.61 13.04
N ASP A 181 10.35 -5.54 12.36
CA ASP A 181 10.60 -4.16 12.79
C ASP A 181 9.94 -3.80 14.13
N TYR A 182 8.81 -4.42 14.44
CA TYR A 182 8.11 -4.30 15.73
C TYR A 182 8.50 -5.39 16.75
N GLY A 183 9.47 -6.25 16.42
CA GLY A 183 10.01 -7.26 17.34
C GLY A 183 9.10 -8.47 17.60
N TYR A 184 8.04 -8.66 16.81
CA TYR A 184 7.15 -9.81 16.93
C TYR A 184 7.78 -11.10 16.39
N ILE A 185 8.73 -10.99 15.47
CA ILE A 185 9.48 -12.12 14.91
C ILE A 185 10.97 -11.76 14.78
N ARG A 186 11.84 -12.78 14.83
CA ARG A 186 13.29 -12.63 14.69
C ARG A 186 13.76 -13.10 13.31
#